data_AF-A0A0R0HMH0-F1
#
_entry.id   AF-A0A0R0HMH0-F1
#
_cell.length_a   1.000
_cell.length_b   1.000
_cell.length_c   1.000
_cell.angle_alpha   90.00
_cell.angle_beta   90.00
_cell.angle_gamma   90.00
#
_symmetry.space_group_name_H-M   'P 1'
#
loop_
_entity.id
_entity.type
_entity.pdbx_description
1 polymer ?
#
loop_
_entity_poly.entity_id
_entity_poly.type
_entity_poly.pdbx_seq_one_letter_code
_entity_poly.pdbx_strand_id
1 'polypeptide(L)'
;MAGSVQRNPRFSKLNDDDVRYFEGILGTKNVVQDEGKLVTSNTDWMHKYKGSSKLLLQPRTADQVSQILKYCNSRNLAVVPQGGNTGLVGVIVCLSSMNKIIYFDKILSQIEPYVYEWTSERRGSISAEHGLGLMKANEIFYSKSRETVQVMASIKNMLDPNHILNPYKVLPHSLIS
;
A
#
# COMPACT_ATOMS: atom_id res chain seq x y z
N MET A 1 10.44 13.08 -14.42
CA MET A 1 10.73 11.63 -14.45
C MET A 1 10.44 11.08 -13.07
N ALA A 2 9.51 10.15 -12.92
CA ALA A 2 9.33 9.47 -11.63
C ALA A 2 10.63 8.69 -11.36
N GLY A 3 11.39 9.10 -10.33
CA GLY A 3 12.62 8.43 -9.95
C GLY A 3 12.36 6.93 -9.73
N SER A 4 13.31 6.08 -10.12
CA SER A 4 13.17 4.64 -9.93
C SER A 4 12.91 4.37 -8.44
N VAL A 5 11.71 3.85 -8.12
CA VAL A 5 11.35 3.53 -6.75
C VAL A 5 12.26 2.40 -6.28
N GLN A 6 13.21 2.72 -5.41
CA GLN A 6 14.11 1.73 -4.85
C GLN A 6 13.39 0.93 -3.76
N ARG A 7 13.45 -0.39 -3.91
CA ARG A 7 13.01 -1.32 -2.88
C ARG A 7 13.94 -1.21 -1.67
N ASN A 8 13.38 -1.16 -0.47
CA ASN A 8 14.16 -1.18 0.77
C ASN A 8 15.03 -2.47 0.81
N PRO A 9 16.36 -2.34 0.93
CA PRO A 9 17.28 -3.46 0.90
C PRO A 9 17.16 -4.39 2.12
N ARG A 10 16.51 -3.97 3.22
CA ARG A 10 16.31 -4.84 4.40
C ARG A 10 15.48 -6.07 4.09
N PHE A 11 14.55 -5.94 3.14
CA PHE A 11 13.65 -7.04 2.81
C PHE A 11 14.39 -8.09 1.98
N SER A 12 14.24 -9.36 2.31
CA SER A 12 14.83 -10.45 1.52
C SER A 12 14.20 -10.55 0.14
N LYS A 13 14.93 -11.08 -0.84
CA LYS A 13 14.38 -11.39 -2.17
C LYS A 13 13.78 -12.78 -2.16
N LEU A 14 12.66 -12.94 -2.86
CA LEU A 14 12.04 -14.24 -3.14
C LEU A 14 13.02 -15.15 -3.87
N ASN A 15 13.04 -16.42 -3.48
CA ASN A 15 13.77 -17.50 -4.16
C ASN A 15 12.88 -18.74 -4.32
N ASP A 16 13.42 -19.78 -4.96
CA ASP A 16 12.66 -21.01 -5.26
C ASP A 16 12.25 -21.78 -4.01
N ASP A 17 13.02 -21.70 -2.92
CA ASP A 17 12.68 -22.37 -1.66
C ASP A 17 11.48 -21.70 -0.98
N ASP A 18 11.40 -20.36 -1.06
CA ASP A 18 10.24 -19.60 -0.58
C ASP A 18 8.98 -20.04 -1.35
N VAL A 19 9.07 -20.18 -2.68
CA VAL A 19 7.96 -20.64 -3.52
C VAL A 19 7.52 -22.06 -3.15
N ARG A 20 8.46 -23.01 -3.06
CA ARG A 20 8.16 -24.40 -2.69
C ARG A 20 7.49 -24.49 -1.32
N TYR A 21 7.92 -23.67 -0.37
CA TYR A 21 7.29 -23.60 0.95
C TYR A 21 5.81 -23.19 0.84
N PHE A 22 5.50 -22.16 0.06
CA PHE A 22 4.12 -21.73 -0.14
C PHE A 22 3.27 -22.75 -0.89
N GLU A 23 3.85 -23.45 -1.88
CA GLU A 23 3.17 -24.54 -2.59
C GLU A 23 2.81 -25.69 -1.64
N GLY A 24 3.65 -25.99 -0.66
CA GLY A 24 3.35 -26.99 0.38
C GLY A 24 2.13 -26.62 1.24
N ILE A 25 1.88 -25.33 1.48
CA ILE A 25 0.77 -24.84 2.31
C ILE A 25 -0.53 -24.68 1.48
N LEU A 26 -0.39 -24.14 0.28
CA LEU A 26 -1.51 -23.67 -0.52
C LEU A 26 -1.88 -24.61 -1.67
N GLY A 27 -0.99 -25.52 -2.05
CA GLY A 27 -1.01 -26.21 -3.34
C GLY A 27 -0.59 -25.29 -4.49
N THR A 28 -0.04 -25.88 -5.54
CA THR A 28 0.51 -25.18 -6.72
C THR A 28 -0.49 -24.24 -7.39
N LYS A 29 -1.78 -24.60 -7.42
CA LYS A 29 -2.83 -23.78 -8.04
C LYS A 29 -3.02 -22.41 -7.37
N ASN A 30 -2.75 -22.29 -6.08
CA ASN A 30 -2.97 -21.07 -5.30
C ASN A 30 -1.67 -20.26 -5.09
N VAL A 31 -0.58 -20.67 -5.76
CA VAL A 31 0.72 -19.98 -5.81
C VAL A 31 0.94 -19.51 -7.25
N VAL A 32 0.66 -18.24 -7.52
CA VAL A 32 0.58 -17.71 -8.88
C VAL A 32 1.84 -16.91 -9.21
N GLN A 33 2.56 -17.36 -10.23
CA GLN A 33 3.70 -16.67 -10.83
C GLN A 33 3.45 -16.22 -12.28
N ASP A 34 2.27 -16.54 -12.84
CA ASP A 34 1.87 -16.14 -14.19
C ASP A 34 1.84 -14.61 -14.33
N GLU A 35 2.65 -14.07 -15.25
CA GLU A 35 2.81 -12.62 -15.39
C GLU A 35 1.50 -11.93 -15.77
N GLY A 36 0.64 -12.57 -16.56
CA GLY A 36 -0.67 -12.03 -16.95
C GLY A 36 -1.57 -11.77 -15.74
N LYS A 37 -1.70 -12.75 -14.85
CA LYS A 37 -2.46 -12.62 -13.60
C LYS A 37 -1.81 -11.65 -12.61
N LEU A 38 -0.48 -11.64 -12.55
CA LEU A 38 0.25 -10.72 -11.68
C LEU A 38 0.09 -9.27 -12.10
N VAL A 39 -0.01 -8.96 -13.40
CA VAL A 39 -0.24 -7.58 -13.87
C VAL A 39 -1.55 -7.02 -13.32
N THR A 40 -2.62 -7.81 -13.31
CA THR A 40 -3.92 -7.39 -12.74
C THR A 40 -3.81 -7.09 -11.24
N SER A 41 -3.04 -7.88 -10.50
CA SER A 41 -2.89 -7.69 -9.05
C SER A 41 -1.91 -6.57 -8.70
N ASN A 42 -0.89 -6.36 -9.54
CA ASN A 42 0.10 -5.32 -9.37
C ASN A 42 -0.37 -3.93 -9.80
N THR A 43 -1.41 -3.84 -10.62
CA THR A 43 -1.91 -2.56 -11.12
C THR A 43 -3.12 -2.12 -10.29
N ASP A 44 -3.11 -0.87 -9.83
CA ASP A 44 -4.26 -0.32 -9.13
C ASP A 44 -5.44 -0.09 -10.09
N TRP A 45 -6.62 0.11 -9.51
CA TRP A 45 -7.86 0.28 -10.29
C TRP A 45 -7.84 1.50 -11.23
N MET A 46 -7.13 2.58 -10.87
CA MET A 46 -7.00 3.77 -11.74
C MET A 46 -5.87 3.66 -12.76
N HIS A 47 -5.10 2.55 -12.76
CA HIS A 47 -3.90 2.37 -13.60
C HIS A 47 -2.83 3.47 -13.41
N LYS A 48 -2.82 4.14 -12.25
CA LYS A 48 -1.85 5.18 -11.91
C LYS A 48 -0.58 4.59 -11.29
N TYR A 49 -0.69 3.48 -10.58
CA TYR A 49 0.40 2.82 -9.86
C TYR A 49 0.50 1.36 -10.27
N LYS A 50 1.72 0.93 -10.56
CA LYS A 50 2.04 -0.45 -10.91
C LYS A 50 3.16 -0.97 -10.02
N GLY A 51 2.86 -2.03 -9.27
CA GLY A 51 3.83 -2.82 -8.52
C GLY A 51 4.61 -3.79 -9.41
N SER A 52 5.56 -4.48 -8.78
CA SER A 52 6.45 -5.44 -9.46
C SER A 52 6.53 -6.78 -8.71
N SER A 53 5.48 -7.17 -7.98
CA SER A 53 5.46 -8.47 -7.31
C SER A 53 5.55 -9.60 -8.35
N LYS A 54 6.37 -10.59 -8.05
CA LYS A 54 6.56 -11.81 -8.85
C LYS A 54 5.78 -13.01 -8.31
N LEU A 55 5.02 -12.81 -7.23
CA LEU A 55 4.27 -13.87 -6.59
C LEU A 55 2.93 -13.33 -6.06
N LEU A 56 1.88 -14.10 -6.30
CA LEU A 56 0.55 -13.90 -5.70
C LEU A 56 0.16 -15.18 -4.98
N LEU A 57 -0.19 -15.05 -3.69
CA LEU A 57 -0.63 -16.15 -2.84
C LEU A 57 -2.13 -16.02 -2.59
N GLN A 58 -2.87 -17.13 -2.75
CA GLN A 58 -4.33 -17.15 -2.61
C GLN A 58 -4.76 -18.12 -1.49
N PRO A 59 -4.51 -17.77 -0.21
CA PRO A 59 -4.95 -18.59 0.92
C PRO A 59 -6.48 -18.64 1.01
N ARG A 60 -7.00 -19.75 1.54
CA ARG A 60 -8.44 -20.00 1.71
C ARG A 60 -8.86 -20.07 3.18
N THR A 61 -7.91 -20.20 4.09
CA THR A 61 -8.17 -20.30 5.53
C THR A 61 -7.28 -19.34 6.32
N ALA A 62 -7.74 -18.95 7.50
CA ALA A 62 -6.95 -18.15 8.43
C ALA A 62 -5.65 -18.85 8.85
N ASP A 63 -5.66 -20.18 8.95
CA ASP A 63 -4.47 -20.97 9.26
C ASP A 63 -3.39 -20.84 8.18
N GLN A 64 -3.77 -20.93 6.90
CA GLN A 64 -2.84 -20.71 5.79
C GLN A 64 -2.25 -19.29 5.81
N VAL A 65 -3.08 -18.28 6.10
CA VAL A 65 -2.60 -16.89 6.25
C VAL A 65 -1.58 -16.80 7.38
N SER A 66 -1.87 -17.38 8.54
CA SER A 66 -0.96 -17.41 9.70
C SER A 66 0.40 -18.03 9.34
N GLN A 67 0.39 -19.19 8.68
CA GLN A 67 1.62 -19.87 8.28
C GLN A 67 2.46 -19.04 7.29
N ILE A 68 1.82 -18.44 6.28
CA ILE A 68 2.48 -17.55 5.32
C ILE A 68 3.13 -16.36 6.04
N LEU A 69 2.38 -15.68 6.91
CA LEU A 69 2.89 -14.49 7.61
C LEU A 69 4.03 -14.83 8.57
N LYS A 70 3.94 -15.96 9.27
CA LYS A 70 5.02 -16.46 10.13
C LYS A 70 6.30 -16.70 9.31
N TYR A 71 6.18 -17.35 8.15
CA TYR A 71 7.31 -17.59 7.26
C TYR A 71 7.91 -16.29 6.72
N CYS A 72 7.08 -15.42 6.16
CA CYS A 72 7.52 -14.13 5.63
C CYS A 72 8.20 -13.29 6.71
N ASN A 73 7.69 -13.30 7.94
CA ASN A 73 8.31 -12.59 9.06
C ASN A 73 9.71 -13.13 9.35
N SER A 74 9.88 -14.47 9.41
CA SER A 74 11.18 -15.10 9.67
C SER A 74 12.21 -14.82 8.56
N ARG A 75 11.75 -14.69 7.31
CA ARG A 75 12.58 -14.39 6.14
C ARG A 75 12.70 -12.91 5.84
N ASN A 76 12.01 -12.04 6.58
CA ASN A 76 11.88 -10.62 6.28
C ASN A 76 11.39 -10.33 4.84
N LEU A 77 10.41 -11.10 4.36
CA LEU A 77 9.76 -10.91 3.07
C LEU A 77 8.60 -9.94 3.21
N ALA A 78 8.63 -8.86 2.44
CA ALA A 78 7.53 -7.89 2.38
C ALA A 78 6.25 -8.54 1.82
N VAL A 79 5.12 -8.26 2.47
CA VAL A 79 3.79 -8.77 2.12
C VAL A 79 2.85 -7.59 1.90
N VAL A 80 2.10 -7.63 0.81
CA VAL A 80 1.04 -6.66 0.49
C VAL A 80 -0.29 -7.40 0.46
N PRO A 81 -1.07 -7.37 1.57
CA PRO A 81 -2.43 -7.88 1.57
C PRO A 81 -3.30 -7.12 0.56
N GLN A 82 -4.13 -7.85 -0.19
CA GLN A 82 -5.01 -7.30 -1.22
C GLN A 82 -6.40 -7.95 -1.10
N GLY A 83 -7.43 -7.11 -1.02
CA GLY A 83 -8.83 -7.53 -1.11
C GLY A 83 -9.32 -7.51 -2.56
N GLY A 84 -10.48 -6.92 -2.82
CA GLY A 84 -11.06 -6.80 -4.17
C GLY A 84 -10.32 -5.87 -5.15
N ASN A 85 -9.23 -5.22 -4.72
CA ASN A 85 -8.46 -4.26 -5.53
C ASN A 85 -9.26 -3.05 -6.06
N THR A 86 -10.33 -2.65 -5.39
CA THR A 86 -11.21 -1.53 -5.80
C THR A 86 -10.96 -0.24 -5.00
N GLY A 87 -9.95 -0.22 -4.14
CA GLY A 87 -9.69 0.92 -3.25
C GLY A 87 -9.26 2.17 -4.01
N LEU A 88 -10.04 3.25 -3.91
CA LEU A 88 -9.76 4.53 -4.54
C LEU A 88 -9.18 5.51 -3.50
N VAL A 89 -7.86 5.65 -3.44
CA VAL A 89 -7.23 6.63 -2.52
C VAL A 89 -6.94 7.92 -3.28
N GLY A 90 -7.95 8.76 -3.52
CA GLY A 90 -7.79 10.03 -4.24
C GLY A 90 -8.94 11.00 -3.97
N VAL A 91 -8.73 12.29 -4.27
CA VAL A 91 -9.82 13.28 -4.33
C VAL A 91 -10.48 13.17 -5.70
N ILE A 92 -11.80 12.96 -5.73
CA ILE A 92 -12.59 12.98 -6.96
C ILE A 92 -13.03 14.42 -7.22
N VAL A 93 -12.60 14.99 -8.33
CA VAL A 93 -13.05 16.30 -8.81
C VAL A 93 -13.89 16.06 -10.06
N CYS A 94 -15.09 16.64 -10.12
CA CYS A 94 -15.91 16.56 -11.32
C CYS A 94 -15.31 17.46 -12.41
N LEU A 95 -14.83 16.86 -13.51
CA LEU A 95 -14.19 17.57 -14.61
C LEU A 95 -15.14 17.84 -15.78
N SER A 96 -16.46 17.67 -15.58
CA SER A 96 -17.47 17.77 -16.66
C SER A 96 -17.51 19.12 -17.37
N SER A 97 -17.00 20.18 -16.75
CA SER A 97 -16.91 21.53 -17.33
C SER A 97 -15.50 21.89 -17.83
N MET A 98 -14.51 20.99 -17.76
CA MET A 98 -13.16 21.24 -18.31
C MET A 98 -13.08 20.81 -19.77
N ASN A 99 -12.81 21.77 -20.65
CA ASN A 99 -12.70 21.54 -22.10
C ASN A 99 -11.50 20.65 -22.51
N LYS A 100 -10.54 20.39 -21.61
CA LYS A 100 -9.37 19.54 -21.88
C LYS A 100 -8.61 19.18 -20.59
N ILE A 101 -8.35 17.89 -20.35
CA ILE A 101 -7.45 17.43 -19.27
C ILE A 101 -6.05 17.35 -19.87
N ILE A 102 -5.24 18.41 -19.71
CA ILE A 102 -3.93 18.47 -20.36
C ILE A 102 -2.77 18.21 -19.38
N TYR A 103 -2.94 18.48 -18.08
CA TYR A 103 -1.86 18.29 -17.08
C TYR A 103 -2.42 18.02 -15.68
N PHE A 104 -2.55 16.74 -15.32
CA PHE A 104 -3.09 16.32 -14.01
C PHE A 104 -2.25 16.84 -12.84
N ASP A 105 -0.92 16.79 -12.93
CA ASP A 105 -0.03 17.22 -11.84
C ASP A 105 -0.15 18.71 -11.54
N LYS A 106 -0.32 19.54 -12.59
CA LYS A 106 -0.45 21.00 -12.44
C LYS A 106 -1.77 21.37 -11.76
N ILE A 107 -2.85 20.65 -12.10
CA ILE A 107 -4.15 20.78 -11.43
C ILE A 107 -4.03 20.30 -9.98
N LEU A 108 -3.39 19.15 -9.76
CA LEU A 108 -3.21 18.59 -8.42
C LEU A 108 -2.46 19.55 -7.50
N SER A 109 -1.40 20.21 -7.99
CA SER A 109 -0.65 21.23 -7.22
C SER A 109 -1.45 22.51 -6.91
N GLN A 110 -2.58 22.74 -7.57
CA GLN A 110 -3.50 23.83 -7.22
C GLN A 110 -4.55 23.39 -6.20
N ILE A 111 -4.78 22.09 -6.05
CA ILE A 111 -5.79 21.51 -5.15
C ILE A 111 -5.13 21.08 -3.83
N GLU A 112 -3.93 20.51 -3.91
CA GLU A 112 -3.12 20.10 -2.76
C GLU A 112 -2.02 21.14 -2.53
N PRO A 113 -1.86 21.68 -1.31
CA PRO A 113 -2.50 21.23 -0.06
C PRO A 113 -3.83 21.92 0.29
N TYR A 114 -4.34 22.86 -0.52
CA TYR A 114 -5.52 23.68 -0.18
C TYR A 114 -6.71 22.87 0.36
N VAL A 115 -7.08 21.76 -0.28
CA VAL A 115 -8.18 20.91 0.19
C VAL A 115 -7.87 20.26 1.54
N TYR A 116 -6.63 19.85 1.78
CA TYR A 116 -6.20 19.28 3.05
C TYR A 116 -6.20 20.31 4.17
N GLU A 117 -5.71 21.52 3.89
CA GLU A 117 -5.74 22.66 4.81
C GLU A 117 -7.18 23.03 5.16
N TRP A 118 -8.03 23.25 4.15
CA TRP A 118 -9.44 23.58 4.34
C TRP A 118 -10.17 22.51 5.19
N THR A 119 -9.92 21.23 4.90
CA THR A 119 -10.48 20.12 5.66
C THR A 119 -10.00 20.14 7.12
N SER A 120 -8.71 20.34 7.34
CA SER A 120 -8.08 20.41 8.66
C SER A 120 -8.63 21.56 9.52
N GLU A 121 -8.78 22.76 8.94
CA GLU A 121 -9.36 23.94 9.61
C GLU A 121 -10.76 23.67 10.18
N ARG A 122 -11.54 22.81 9.52
CA ARG A 122 -12.88 22.40 9.95
C ARG A 122 -12.89 21.16 10.83
N ARG A 123 -11.71 20.71 11.30
CA ARG A 123 -11.53 19.47 12.06
C ARG A 123 -12.09 18.25 11.32
N GLY A 124 -12.05 18.28 9.99
CA GLY A 124 -12.48 17.19 9.13
C GLY A 124 -11.43 16.09 8.97
N SER A 125 -11.81 15.01 8.28
CA SER A 125 -10.89 13.93 7.91
C SER A 125 -10.50 14.02 6.44
N ILE A 126 -9.20 14.09 6.13
CA ILE A 126 -8.70 14.06 4.74
C ILE A 126 -8.91 12.72 4.04
N SER A 127 -9.28 11.70 4.80
CA SER A 127 -9.75 10.41 4.30
C SER A 127 -10.84 9.88 5.20
N ALA A 128 -12.08 9.96 4.74
CA ALA A 128 -13.24 9.49 5.50
C ALA A 128 -13.28 7.96 5.59
N GLU A 129 -13.15 7.28 4.43
CA GLU A 129 -13.33 5.82 4.33
C GLU A 129 -12.22 5.09 3.55
N HIS A 130 -11.58 5.75 2.59
CA HIS A 130 -10.61 5.11 1.69
C HIS A 130 -9.25 4.81 2.32
N GLY A 131 -8.97 5.37 3.51
CA GLY A 131 -7.67 5.29 4.16
C GLY A 131 -6.61 6.17 3.50
N LEU A 132 -5.37 6.05 3.96
CA LEU A 132 -4.26 6.91 3.51
C LEU A 132 -3.42 6.27 2.40
N GLY A 133 -3.30 4.93 2.42
CA GLY A 133 -2.54 4.19 1.43
C GLY A 133 -1.10 4.70 1.26
N LEU A 134 -0.62 4.67 0.02
CA LEU A 134 0.67 5.28 -0.36
C LEU A 134 0.54 6.80 -0.54
N MET A 135 -0.59 7.26 -1.09
CA MET A 135 -0.75 8.65 -1.55
C MET A 135 -0.83 9.66 -0.42
N LYS A 136 -1.52 9.35 0.68
CA LYS A 136 -1.79 10.29 1.78
C LYS A 136 -1.02 9.98 3.05
N ALA A 137 -0.03 9.09 3.00
CA ALA A 137 0.72 8.68 4.19
C ALA A 137 1.40 9.88 4.89
N ASN A 138 1.97 10.81 4.11
CA ASN A 138 2.61 12.01 4.64
C ASN A 138 1.60 13.12 5.00
N GLU A 139 0.38 13.05 4.46
CA GLU A 139 -0.68 14.03 4.71
C GLU A 139 -1.49 13.72 5.99
N ILE A 140 -1.18 12.63 6.69
CA ILE A 140 -1.91 12.19 7.90
C ILE A 140 -2.07 13.30 8.96
N PHE A 141 -1.10 14.22 9.04
CA PHE A 141 -1.06 15.28 10.04
C PHE A 141 -2.12 16.36 9.85
N TYR A 142 -2.78 16.42 8.68
CA TYR A 142 -3.97 17.26 8.48
C TYR A 142 -5.21 16.75 9.24
N SER A 143 -5.20 15.52 9.76
CA SER A 143 -6.34 14.96 10.49
C SER A 143 -5.97 14.27 11.81
N LYS A 144 -4.68 14.06 12.08
CA LYS A 144 -4.19 13.39 13.30
C LYS A 144 -3.03 14.15 13.92
N SER A 145 -3.04 14.24 15.24
CA SER A 145 -1.94 14.85 16.00
C SER A 145 -0.68 13.98 15.95
N ARG A 146 0.49 14.56 16.23
CA ARG A 146 1.75 13.82 16.24
C ARG A 146 1.75 12.68 17.26
N GLU A 147 1.14 12.90 18.41
CA GLU A 147 1.01 11.92 19.50
C GLU A 147 0.14 10.74 19.04
N THR A 148 -0.96 11.02 18.34
CA THR A 148 -1.82 9.97 17.77
C THR A 148 -1.06 9.12 16.77
N VAL A 149 -0.30 9.77 15.87
CA VAL A 149 0.49 9.06 14.85
C VAL A 149 1.64 8.27 15.49
N GLN A 150 2.24 8.75 16.58
CA GLN A 150 3.23 8.01 17.36
C GLN A 150 2.64 6.74 17.98
N VAL A 151 1.44 6.82 18.57
CA VAL A 151 0.75 5.63 19.09
C VAL A 151 0.49 4.61 17.97
N MET A 152 0.05 5.07 16.79
CA MET A 152 -0.13 4.18 15.63
C MET A 152 1.18 3.50 15.23
N ALA A 153 2.30 4.23 15.22
CA ALA A 153 3.62 3.67 14.95
C ALA A 153 4.04 2.66 16.02
N SER A 154 3.80 2.92 17.31
CA SER A 154 4.08 1.96 18.38
C SER A 154 3.29 0.66 18.23
N ILE A 155 1.99 0.75 17.88
CA ILE A 155 1.17 -0.43 17.61
C ILE A 155 1.72 -1.21 16.40
N LYS A 156 2.10 -0.50 15.33
CA LYS A 156 2.71 -1.12 14.15
C LYS A 156 3.99 -1.88 14.51
N ASN A 157 4.87 -1.28 15.32
CA ASN A 157 6.12 -1.93 15.76
C ASN A 157 5.86 -3.15 16.63
N MET A 158 4.85 -3.09 17.50
CA MET A 158 4.47 -4.20 18.37
C MET A 158 3.94 -5.41 17.57
N LEU A 159 3.11 -5.15 16.55
CA LEU A 159 2.46 -6.22 15.76
C LEU A 159 3.31 -6.72 14.58
N ASP A 160 4.19 -5.87 14.03
CA ASP A 160 5.02 -6.16 12.87
C ASP A 160 6.38 -5.47 13.01
N PRO A 161 7.27 -5.99 13.88
CA PRO A 161 8.57 -5.38 14.19
C PRO A 161 9.53 -5.37 12.99
N ASN A 162 9.35 -6.29 12.05
CA ASN A 162 10.13 -6.31 10.79
C ASN A 162 9.49 -5.42 9.71
N HIS A 163 8.31 -4.86 9.99
CA HIS A 163 7.58 -3.95 9.11
C HIS A 163 7.38 -4.55 7.70
N ILE A 164 7.09 -5.85 7.65
CA ILE A 164 6.90 -6.58 6.40
C ILE A 164 5.49 -6.38 5.83
N LEU A 165 4.49 -6.07 6.64
CA LEU A 165 3.10 -5.92 6.20
C LEU A 165 2.85 -4.51 5.66
N ASN A 166 2.48 -4.42 4.38
CA ASN A 166 2.18 -3.17 3.67
C ASN A 166 3.26 -2.09 3.87
N PRO A 167 4.53 -2.37 3.52
CA PRO A 167 5.57 -1.37 3.63
C PRO A 167 5.25 -0.14 2.76
N TYR A 168 5.80 1.01 3.16
CA TYR A 168 5.67 2.30 2.47
C TYR A 168 4.28 2.95 2.53
N LYS A 169 3.30 2.34 3.21
CA LYS A 169 1.90 2.81 3.27
C LYS A 169 1.50 3.21 4.68
N VAL A 170 0.41 3.98 4.75
CA VAL A 170 -0.36 4.38 5.96
C VAL A 170 0.35 5.36 6.87
N LEU A 171 1.57 5.06 7.32
CA LEU A 171 2.34 5.95 8.19
C LEU A 171 3.43 6.70 7.38
N PRO A 172 3.81 7.91 7.80
CA PRO A 172 4.91 8.67 7.20
C PRO A 172 6.21 7.88 7.20
N HIS A 173 6.99 7.96 6.13
CA HIS A 173 8.24 7.18 5.99
C HIS A 173 9.24 7.48 7.11
N SER A 174 9.24 8.71 7.65
CA SER A 174 10.09 9.15 8.75
C SER A 174 9.83 8.42 10.08
N LEU A 175 8.74 7.66 10.21
CA LEU A 175 8.36 6.95 11.44
C LEU A 175 8.52 5.43 11.34
N ILE A 176 8.84 4.88 10.15
CA ILE A 176 8.86 3.42 9.89
C ILE A 176 10.17 2.92 9.25
N SER A 177 11.13 3.83 9.02
CA SER A 177 12.42 3.52 8.42
C SER A 177 13.33 2.78 9.38
#